data_AF-A0A7X9IVB1-F1
#
_entry.id   AF-A0A7X9IVB1-F1
#
_cell.length_a   1.000
_cell.length_b   1.000
_cell.length_c   1.000
_cell.angle_alpha   90.00
_cell.angle_beta   90.00
_cell.angle_gamma   90.00
#
_symmetry.space_group_name_H-M   'P 1'
#
loop_
_entity.id
_entity.type
_entity.pdbx_description
1 polymer ?
#
loop_
_entity_poly.entity_id
_entity_poly.type
_entity_poly.pdbx_seq_one_letter_code
_entity_poly.pdbx_strand_id
1 'polypeptide(L)'
;MQGRNRGGTTSAAPAGEPGAVGPFARAQAFPVLILLLTLLVVPFLIFGDEGIRRVERLETELEQIRTENGKLEARVRELRRRLEAYRTRPGYLEDVARDELGLVRPDELVLVFPEER
;
A
#
# COMPACT_ATOMS: atom_id res chain seq x y z
N MET A 1 36.66 -95.98 -3.18
CA MET A 1 36.86 -94.69 -2.47
C MET A 1 36.52 -93.59 -3.46
N GLN A 2 35.28 -93.10 -3.52
CA GLN A 2 34.70 -92.07 -2.65
C GLN A 2 35.47 -90.74 -2.78
N GLY A 3 34.89 -89.61 -3.17
CA GLY A 3 33.52 -89.31 -3.54
C GLY A 3 33.44 -87.88 -4.08
N ARG A 4 32.58 -87.70 -5.07
CA ARG A 4 31.58 -86.64 -5.19
C ARG A 4 31.88 -85.34 -4.42
N ASN A 5 32.05 -84.23 -5.15
CA ASN A 5 31.22 -83.08 -4.82
C ASN A 5 30.77 -82.30 -6.08
N ARG A 6 29.46 -82.14 -6.17
CA ARG A 6 28.77 -81.24 -7.09
C ARG A 6 28.54 -79.93 -6.34
N GLY A 7 28.68 -78.81 -7.03
CA GLY A 7 28.19 -77.52 -6.56
C GLY A 7 27.96 -76.62 -7.76
N GLY A 8 26.77 -76.73 -8.34
CA GLY A 8 26.26 -75.74 -9.27
C GLY A 8 25.87 -74.45 -8.53
N THR A 9 25.41 -73.49 -9.34
CA THR A 9 24.82 -72.20 -8.96
C THR A 9 25.81 -71.16 -8.45
N THR A 10 26.22 -70.23 -9.31
CA THR A 10 25.49 -68.97 -9.44
C THR A 10 26.22 -68.05 -10.43
N SER A 11 25.50 -67.66 -11.47
CA SER A 11 25.85 -66.50 -12.30
C SER A 11 25.59 -65.27 -11.42
N ALA A 12 26.64 -64.77 -10.78
CA ALA A 12 26.59 -63.48 -10.11
C ALA A 12 27.09 -62.43 -11.10
N ALA A 13 26.13 -61.78 -11.77
CA ALA A 13 26.33 -60.48 -12.36
C ALA A 13 26.95 -59.54 -11.31
N PRO A 14 28.01 -58.77 -11.60
CA PRO A 14 28.31 -57.63 -10.77
C PRO A 14 27.17 -56.64 -10.96
N ALA A 15 26.33 -56.57 -9.93
CA ALA A 15 25.35 -55.52 -9.71
C ALA A 15 25.99 -54.17 -10.07
N GLY A 16 25.36 -53.44 -10.99
CA GLY A 16 25.72 -52.06 -11.22
C GLY A 16 25.62 -51.32 -9.90
N GLU A 17 26.76 -50.86 -9.40
CA GLU A 17 26.77 -49.97 -8.25
C GLU A 17 25.91 -48.74 -8.60
N PRO A 18 24.90 -48.39 -7.78
CA PRO A 18 24.16 -47.16 -8.01
C PRO A 18 25.10 -45.98 -7.77
N GLY A 19 25.56 -45.41 -8.89
CA GLY A 19 26.17 -44.09 -9.06
C GLY A 19 26.77 -43.50 -7.79
N ALA A 20 28.06 -43.78 -7.56
CA ALA A 20 28.89 -42.97 -6.69
C ALA A 20 28.91 -41.54 -7.24
N VAL A 21 27.95 -40.71 -6.81
CA VAL A 21 27.98 -39.26 -6.98
C VAL A 21 29.20 -38.76 -6.22
N GLY A 22 30.28 -38.51 -6.96
CA GLY A 22 31.55 -38.07 -6.41
C GLY A 22 31.40 -36.83 -5.50
N PRO A 23 32.39 -36.57 -4.63
CA PRO A 23 32.35 -35.44 -3.69
C PRO A 23 32.13 -34.08 -4.37
N PHE A 24 32.50 -33.96 -5.65
CA PHE A 24 32.24 -32.79 -6.49
C PHE A 24 30.75 -32.51 -6.72
N ALA A 25 29.91 -33.54 -6.86
CA ALA A 25 28.46 -33.37 -6.98
C ALA A 25 27.83 -32.84 -5.68
N ARG A 26 28.38 -33.22 -4.52
CA ARG A 26 27.92 -32.75 -3.20
C ARG A 26 28.40 -31.32 -2.89
N ALA A 27 29.64 -30.99 -3.28
CA ALA A 27 30.21 -29.65 -3.11
C ALA A 27 29.56 -28.60 -4.03
N GLN A 28 29.15 -28.99 -5.25
CA GLN A 28 28.41 -28.13 -6.18
C GLN A 28 26.90 -28.10 -5.93
N ALA A 29 26.33 -29.11 -5.25
CA ALA A 29 24.93 -29.09 -4.85
C ALA A 29 24.63 -28.02 -3.80
N PHE A 30 25.60 -27.65 -2.95
CA PHE A 30 25.41 -26.62 -1.92
C PHE A 30 25.09 -25.23 -2.50
N PRO A 31 25.87 -24.66 -3.44
CA PRO A 31 25.53 -23.37 -4.05
C PRO A 31 24.24 -23.43 -4.89
N VAL A 32 23.96 -24.56 -5.55
CA VAL A 32 22.71 -24.75 -6.32
C VAL A 32 21.49 -24.77 -5.39
N LEU A 33 21.60 -25.44 -4.24
CA LEU A 33 20.55 -25.48 -3.23
C LEU A 33 20.31 -24.10 -2.62
N ILE A 34 21.38 -23.34 -2.32
CA ILE A 34 21.27 -21.96 -1.86
C ILE A 34 20.61 -21.09 -2.92
N LEU A 35 21.05 -21.18 -4.19
CA LEU A 35 20.45 -20.44 -5.29
C LEU A 35 18.95 -20.73 -5.41
N LEU A 36 18.56 -22.00 -5.35
CA LEU A 36 17.16 -22.44 -5.43
C LEU A 36 16.35 -21.91 -4.24
N LEU A 37 16.91 -21.98 -3.03
CA LEU A 37 16.29 -21.45 -1.82
C LEU A 37 16.13 -19.93 -1.90
N THR A 38 17.16 -19.20 -2.34
CA THR A 38 17.10 -17.75 -2.55
C THR A 38 16.05 -17.39 -3.59
N LEU A 39 15.99 -18.13 -4.71
CA LEU A 39 14.99 -17.91 -5.75
C LEU A 39 13.56 -18.15 -5.24
N LEU A 40 13.37 -19.04 -4.28
CA LEU A 40 12.07 -19.33 -3.67
C LEU A 40 11.71 -18.29 -2.58
N VAL A 41 12.65 -17.94 -1.71
CA VAL A 41 12.42 -17.12 -0.51
C VAL A 41 12.36 -15.63 -0.84
N VAL A 42 13.19 -15.13 -1.76
CA VAL A 42 13.25 -13.69 -2.08
C VAL A 42 11.92 -13.14 -2.61
N PRO A 43 11.23 -13.80 -3.56
CA PRO A 43 9.90 -13.35 -3.97
C PRO A 43 8.90 -13.40 -2.81
N PHE A 44 8.92 -14.47 -2.01
CA PHE A 44 8.05 -14.57 -0.84
C PHE A 44 8.32 -13.47 0.19
N LEU A 45 9.56 -12.98 0.33
CA LEU A 45 9.88 -11.88 1.24
C LEU A 45 9.43 -10.51 0.69
N ILE A 46 9.51 -10.33 -0.63
CA ILE A 46 9.06 -9.11 -1.32
C ILE A 46 7.52 -9.04 -1.39
N PHE A 47 6.85 -10.19 -1.58
CA PHE A 47 5.42 -10.28 -1.83
C PHE A 47 4.60 -10.79 -0.62
N GLY A 48 5.23 -11.30 0.44
CA GLY A 48 4.59 -12.15 1.46
C GLY A 48 3.73 -11.45 2.50
N ASP A 49 4.06 -10.22 2.90
CA ASP A 49 3.36 -9.58 4.02
C ASP A 49 2.52 -8.36 3.64
N GLU A 50 2.98 -7.49 2.72
CA GLU A 50 2.22 -6.26 2.40
C GLU A 50 2.26 -5.82 0.92
N GLY A 51 3.11 -6.41 0.07
CA GLY A 51 3.52 -5.79 -1.21
C GLY A 51 2.42 -5.56 -2.25
N ILE A 52 1.38 -6.40 -2.30
CA ILE A 52 0.33 -6.31 -3.35
C ILE A 52 -0.98 -5.75 -2.77
N ARG A 53 -1.40 -6.23 -1.59
CA ARG A 53 -2.64 -5.78 -0.94
C ARG A 53 -2.56 -4.37 -0.37
N ARG A 54 -1.38 -3.88 0.02
CA ARG A 54 -1.20 -2.51 0.51
C ARG A 54 -1.38 -1.49 -0.61
N VAL A 55 -0.90 -1.81 -1.81
CA VAL A 55 -1.01 -0.93 -2.99
C VAL A 55 -2.47 -0.78 -3.41
N GLU A 56 -3.22 -1.88 -3.48
CA GLU A 56 -4.66 -1.84 -3.82
C GLU A 56 -5.48 -1.01 -2.81
N ARG A 57 -5.17 -1.13 -1.51
CA ARG A 57 -5.84 -0.32 -0.46
C ARG A 57 -5.49 1.16 -0.58
N LEU A 58 -4.22 1.49 -0.82
CA LEU A 58 -3.77 2.87 -0.98
C LEU A 58 -4.37 3.52 -2.24
N GLU A 59 -4.49 2.78 -3.34
CA GLU A 59 -5.15 3.25 -4.56
C GLU A 59 -6.64 3.52 -4.32
N THR A 60 -7.33 2.62 -3.60
CA THR A 60 -8.73 2.78 -3.23
C THR A 60 -8.95 4.00 -2.33
N GLU A 61 -8.10 4.19 -1.30
CA GLU A 61 -8.16 5.36 -0.41
C GLU A 61 -7.89 6.66 -1.18
N LEU A 62 -6.92 6.66 -2.10
CA LEU A 62 -6.65 7.81 -2.97
C LEU A 62 -7.86 8.18 -3.84
N GLU A 63 -8.54 7.20 -4.41
CA GLU A 63 -9.72 7.41 -5.24
C GLU A 63 -10.90 7.97 -4.44
N GLN A 64 -11.11 7.48 -3.21
CA GLN A 64 -12.10 8.01 -2.29
C GLN A 64 -11.84 9.48 -1.95
N ILE A 65 -10.61 9.82 -1.55
CA ILE A 65 -10.22 11.20 -1.20
C ILE A 65 -10.39 12.13 -2.40
N ARG A 66 -9.99 11.70 -3.61
CA ARG A 66 -10.17 12.48 -4.84
C ARG A 66 -11.65 12.75 -5.14
N THR A 67 -12.49 11.72 -4.97
CA THR A 67 -13.93 11.85 -5.16
C THR A 67 -14.56 12.82 -4.16
N GLU A 68 -14.14 12.77 -2.90
CA GLU A 68 -14.60 13.70 -1.87
C GLU A 68 -14.17 15.13 -2.14
N ASN A 69 -12.90 15.35 -2.52
CA ASN A 69 -12.41 16.66 -2.94
C ASN A 69 -13.23 17.23 -4.10
N GLY A 70 -13.50 16.44 -5.13
CA GLY A 70 -14.34 16.87 -6.26
C GLY A 70 -15.75 17.31 -5.83
N LYS A 71 -16.37 16.58 -4.89
CA LYS A 71 -17.68 16.93 -4.31
C LYS A 71 -17.62 18.21 -3.47
N LEU A 72 -16.56 18.40 -2.70
CA LEU A 72 -16.34 19.60 -1.88
C LEU A 72 -16.13 20.83 -2.76
N GLU A 73 -15.29 20.72 -3.79
CA GLU A 73 -15.08 21.81 -4.74
C GLU A 73 -16.36 22.20 -5.48
N ALA A 74 -17.18 21.22 -5.88
CA ALA A 74 -18.47 21.49 -6.50
C ALA A 74 -19.40 22.26 -5.55
N ARG A 75 -19.46 21.86 -4.27
CA ARG A 75 -20.21 22.58 -3.23
C ARG A 75 -19.69 23.99 -3.03
N VAL A 76 -18.38 24.20 -2.97
CA VAL A 76 -17.78 25.53 -2.85
C VAL A 76 -18.13 26.40 -4.06
N ARG A 77 -18.05 25.87 -5.29
CA ARG A 77 -18.45 26.60 -6.50
C ARG A 77 -19.92 26.98 -6.47
N GLU A 78 -20.79 26.08 -6.04
CA GLU A 78 -22.22 26.36 -5.92
C GLU A 78 -22.52 27.40 -4.84
N LEU A 79 -21.89 27.29 -3.67
CA LEU A 79 -22.05 28.25 -2.58
C LEU A 79 -21.57 29.64 -2.98
N ARG A 80 -20.46 29.73 -3.72
CA ARG A 80 -19.94 30.99 -4.27
C ARG A 80 -20.88 31.61 -5.29
N ARG A 81 -21.45 30.82 -6.21
CA ARG A 81 -22.46 31.30 -7.16
C ARG A 81 -23.71 31.82 -6.45
N ARG A 82 -24.17 31.12 -5.42
CA ARG A 82 -25.28 31.59 -4.58
C ARG A 82 -24.91 32.91 -3.89
N LEU A 83 -23.73 32.99 -3.29
CA LEU A 83 -23.21 34.22 -2.69
C LEU A 83 -23.09 35.37 -3.70
N GLU A 84 -22.66 35.14 -4.93
CA GLU A 84 -22.60 36.15 -6.00
C GLU A 84 -24.00 36.65 -6.42
N ALA A 85 -24.99 35.75 -6.46
CA ALA A 85 -26.39 36.13 -6.66
C ALA A 85 -26.96 36.96 -5.49
N TYR A 86 -26.45 36.80 -4.28
CA TYR A 86 -26.81 37.64 -3.12
C TYR A 86 -25.98 38.93 -3.03
N ARG A 87 -24.71 38.92 -3.47
CA ARG A 87 -23.76 40.04 -3.43
C ARG A 87 -23.99 41.12 -4.49
N THR A 88 -24.99 40.96 -5.35
CA THR A 88 -25.34 41.99 -6.34
C THR A 88 -25.92 43.27 -5.71
N ARG A 89 -26.06 43.31 -4.38
CA ARG A 89 -26.28 44.55 -3.61
C ARG A 89 -24.96 45.08 -3.02
N PRO A 90 -24.52 46.29 -3.39
CA PRO A 90 -23.44 46.96 -2.66
C PRO A 90 -23.93 47.22 -1.22
N GLY A 91 -23.28 46.59 -0.25
CA GLY A 91 -23.63 46.70 1.19
C GLY A 91 -23.73 45.37 1.93
N TYR A 92 -24.12 44.28 1.27
CA TYR A 92 -24.37 42.99 1.97
C TYR A 92 -23.15 42.43 2.72
N LEU A 93 -21.94 42.60 2.15
CA LEU A 93 -20.72 42.16 2.83
C LEU A 93 -20.38 43.03 4.04
N GLU A 94 -20.74 44.32 3.99
CA GLU A 94 -20.55 45.26 5.09
C GLU A 94 -21.54 44.99 6.21
N ASP A 95 -22.80 44.70 5.87
CA ASP A 95 -23.84 44.32 6.84
C ASP A 95 -23.43 43.05 7.61
N VAL A 96 -23.03 41.99 6.91
CA VAL A 96 -22.54 40.76 7.56
C VAL A 96 -21.29 41.00 8.41
N ALA A 97 -20.36 41.85 7.93
CA ALA A 97 -19.16 42.18 8.69
C ALA A 97 -19.47 42.96 9.99
N ARG A 98 -20.44 43.87 9.97
CA ARG A 98 -20.88 44.62 11.16
C ARG A 98 -21.72 43.75 12.10
N ASP A 99 -22.67 42.99 11.58
CA ASP A 99 -23.67 42.26 12.38
C ASP A 99 -23.12 40.98 12.99
N GLU A 100 -22.35 40.19 12.22
CA GLU A 100 -21.84 38.89 12.70
C GLU A 100 -20.45 38.98 13.31
N LEU A 101 -19.60 39.86 12.77
CA LEU A 101 -18.19 39.96 13.17
C LEU A 101 -17.86 41.22 13.98
N GLY A 102 -18.81 42.16 14.11
CA GLY A 102 -18.59 43.42 14.83
C GLY A 102 -17.49 44.29 14.23
N LEU A 103 -17.16 44.08 12.95
CA LEU A 103 -16.08 44.78 12.28
C LEU A 103 -16.51 46.19 11.90
N VAL A 104 -15.63 47.15 12.19
CA VAL A 104 -15.76 48.56 11.79
C VAL A 104 -14.59 48.95 10.91
N ARG A 105 -14.79 49.89 9.99
CA ARG A 105 -13.68 50.33 9.15
C ARG A 105 -12.65 51.11 9.99
N PRO A 106 -11.36 51.14 9.59
CA PRO A 106 -10.32 51.89 10.29
C PRO A 106 -10.62 53.39 10.45
N ASP A 107 -11.47 53.94 9.58
CA ASP A 107 -11.90 55.34 9.53
C ASP A 107 -13.24 55.62 10.24
N GLU A 108 -13.83 54.64 10.95
CA GLU A 108 -15.13 54.78 11.62
C GLU A 108 -15.01 54.92 13.15
N LEU A 109 -15.91 55.71 13.76
CA LEU A 109 -15.95 55.98 15.19
C LEU A 109 -17.00 55.08 15.89
N VAL A 110 -16.59 54.32 16.91
CA VAL A 110 -17.51 53.48 17.72
C VAL A 110 -18.03 54.29 18.91
N LEU A 111 -19.36 54.45 18.99
CA LEU A 111 -20.03 55.08 20.13
C LEU A 111 -20.60 54.00 21.06
N VAL A 112 -20.06 53.88 22.26
CA VAL A 112 -20.57 52.98 23.31
C VAL A 112 -21.38 53.81 24.30
N PHE A 113 -22.66 53.50 24.45
CA PHE A 113 -23.52 54.16 25.44
C PHE A 113 -23.47 53.40 26.76
N PRO A 114 -23.31 54.09 27.90
CA PRO A 114 -23.41 53.45 29.21
C PRO A 114 -24.87 53.06 29.48
N GLU A 115 -25.09 51.86 30.01
CA GLU A 115 -26.39 51.41 30.50
C GLU A 115 -26.79 52.29 31.69
N GLU A 116 -27.77 53.19 31.49
CA GLU A 116 -28.38 53.96 32.56
C GLU A 116 -29.14 53.00 33.48
N ARG A 117 -28.71 52.91 34.75
CA ARG A 117 -29.42 52.19 35.81
C ARG A 117 -30.55 53.02 36.40
#